data_AF-A0A1H5I653-F1
#
_entry.id   AF-A0A1H5I653-F1
#
_cell.length_a   1.000
_cell.length_b   1.000
_cell.length_c   1.000
_cell.angle_alpha   90.00
_cell.angle_beta   90.00
_cell.angle_gamma   90.00
#
_symmetry.space_group_name_H-M   'P 1'
#
loop_
_entity.id
_entity.type
_entity.pdbx_description
1 polymer ?
#
loop_
_entity_poly.entity_id
_entity_poly.type
_entity_poly.pdbx_seq_one_letter_code
_entity_poly.pdbx_strand_id
1 'polypeptide(L)'
;MTNERVERRLTAILAADVAGYTRLMGADEEGTLAKLKACRRELVDPKIAEHRGRIVKTTGDGMLVEFASVVDAMRCAVEVQRGMAARDANVALDSRIQLRIGVNVGDIIIDGGDIFGDGVNVAARLEGLAEPGGICVSSRVQEDALGKIDIVFEDAGEQQLKNIARPLRIFRVRLDGAAAMATIAPALPDKPSIAVLPFQNMSGDPEQDYFADGIVEEIITALSRMRWLFVIARNSSFTYRGRAVDIKQVGRELGVRYVLEGSVRNAADRVRITGQLIDTANGSHLWADRFDGSLRDVFDLQDQVTASVVGAIAPRLEKAEIERAKRKPTDSLDAYDYYLRGTASAHQFTREANQEALRLFLKAIEVDPNFATAYGGAVRCFAQRRANGWMADPILETAETMRLARCAVALGKDDANALAWGGLGLALVCRELENGAAHVEQALKLNPNLATAWHLSALIRVWLGEPETAIAYEQRAMRLSPLDPLIGQMQSATAWAHLAAGRYDEASSWAGRAMRETPHWVPAYIVAAASYAIAGRLDAAREVAASLLRLSPAFRISQLGNAFPLRRPEDLARIADGLRGACLPE
;
A
#
# COMPACT_ATOMS: atom_id res chain seq x y z
N MET A 1 39.82 43.77 26.74
CA MET A 1 39.67 42.54 25.94
C MET A 1 38.27 42.01 26.20
N THR A 2 37.34 42.39 25.34
CA THR A 2 35.93 41.98 25.39
C THR A 2 35.85 40.50 25.00
N ASN A 3 35.28 39.68 25.88
CA ASN A 3 34.92 38.28 25.59
C ASN A 3 33.89 38.29 24.44
N GLU A 4 34.32 38.02 23.21
CA GLU A 4 33.40 37.70 22.12
C GLU A 4 32.70 36.38 22.48
N ARG A 5 31.43 36.50 22.84
CA ARG A 5 30.58 35.37 23.19
C ARG A 5 30.25 34.65 21.89
N VAL A 6 30.88 33.51 21.66
CA VAL A 6 30.59 32.62 20.52
C VAL A 6 29.12 32.20 20.58
N GLU A 7 28.30 32.67 19.65
CA GLU A 7 26.88 32.36 19.58
C GLU A 7 26.69 31.00 18.93
N ARG A 8 26.04 30.07 19.65
CA ARG A 8 25.71 28.73 19.16
C ARG A 8 24.21 28.57 19.01
N ARG A 9 23.77 28.02 17.88
CA ARG A 9 22.36 27.69 17.64
C ARG A 9 22.20 26.44 16.80
N LEU A 10 21.10 25.73 17.02
CA LEU A 10 20.66 24.62 16.18
C LEU A 10 19.87 25.20 14.99
N THR A 11 20.24 24.82 13.77
CA THR A 11 19.62 25.36 12.55
C THR A 11 19.57 24.33 11.44
N ALA A 12 18.72 24.55 10.43
CA ALA A 12 18.74 23.77 9.19
C ALA A 12 19.72 24.41 8.19
N ILE A 13 20.60 23.59 7.63
CA ILE A 13 21.71 24.01 6.78
C ILE A 13 21.55 23.34 5.43
N LEU A 14 21.51 24.13 4.38
CA LEU A 14 21.48 23.69 2.99
C LEU A 14 22.82 24.05 2.33
N ALA A 15 23.52 23.03 1.85
CA ALA A 15 24.69 23.18 0.98
C ALA A 15 24.29 22.81 -0.44
N ALA A 16 24.74 23.58 -1.43
CA ALA A 16 24.52 23.25 -2.83
C ALA A 16 25.72 23.60 -3.69
N ASP A 17 25.99 22.82 -4.75
CA ASP A 17 27.04 23.07 -5.74
C ASP A 17 26.58 22.70 -7.17
N VAL A 18 27.40 23.00 -8.19
CA VAL A 18 27.09 22.65 -9.59
C VAL A 18 27.82 21.36 -9.98
N ALA A 19 27.06 20.33 -10.34
CA ALA A 19 27.63 19.07 -10.80
C ALA A 19 28.46 19.26 -12.07
N GLY A 20 29.74 18.87 -12.02
CA GLY A 20 30.64 18.94 -13.17
C GLY A 20 31.04 20.37 -13.57
N TYR A 21 30.98 21.33 -12.63
CA TYR A 21 31.31 22.74 -12.87
C TYR A 21 32.63 22.96 -13.63
N THR A 22 33.71 22.28 -13.22
CA THR A 22 35.02 22.38 -13.89
C THR A 22 34.98 21.99 -15.37
N ARG A 23 34.16 20.98 -15.73
CA ARG A 23 33.99 20.54 -17.12
C ARG A 23 33.22 21.58 -17.94
N LEU A 24 32.16 22.15 -17.37
CA LEU A 24 31.34 23.18 -18.02
C LEU A 24 32.16 24.46 -18.26
N MET A 25 32.94 24.88 -17.25
CA MET A 25 33.88 26.00 -17.38
C MET A 25 34.91 25.75 -18.47
N GLY A 26 35.51 24.56 -18.52
CA GLY A 26 36.49 24.23 -19.57
C GLY A 26 35.93 24.20 -21.00
N ALA A 27 34.61 24.09 -21.17
CA ALA A 27 33.96 24.08 -22.48
C ALA A 27 33.46 25.46 -22.93
N ASP A 28 32.96 26.28 -22.00
CA ASP A 28 32.45 27.63 -22.25
C ASP A 28 32.43 28.44 -20.93
N GLU A 29 33.54 29.13 -20.62
CA GLU A 29 33.71 29.88 -19.37
C GLU A 29 32.69 31.03 -19.23
N GLU A 30 32.55 31.86 -20.26
CA GLU A 30 31.67 33.04 -20.23
C GLU A 30 30.19 32.62 -20.21
N GLY A 31 29.79 31.66 -21.04
CA GLY A 31 28.42 31.18 -21.11
C GLY A 31 27.98 30.41 -19.87
N THR A 32 28.86 29.59 -19.28
CA THR A 32 28.55 28.87 -18.03
C THR A 32 28.37 29.84 -16.86
N LEU A 33 29.26 30.84 -16.73
CA LEU A 33 29.15 31.85 -15.68
C LEU A 33 27.88 32.72 -15.84
N ALA A 34 27.54 33.11 -17.07
CA ALA A 34 26.32 33.87 -17.35
C ALA A 34 25.05 33.07 -17.01
N LYS A 35 24.99 31.80 -17.41
CA LYS A 35 23.86 30.90 -17.11
C LYS A 35 23.73 30.64 -15.61
N LEU A 36 24.84 30.45 -14.88
CA LEU A 36 24.81 30.27 -13.43
C LEU A 36 24.29 31.54 -12.72
N LYS A 37 24.73 32.73 -13.14
CA LYS A 37 24.23 34.00 -12.60
C LYS A 37 22.74 34.21 -12.87
N ALA A 38 22.27 33.89 -14.09
CA ALA A 38 20.85 33.97 -14.45
C ALA A 38 20.01 32.98 -13.63
N CYS A 39 20.45 31.73 -13.52
CA CYS A 39 19.83 30.71 -12.67
C CYS A 39 19.64 31.20 -11.23
N ARG A 40 20.71 31.74 -10.63
CA ARG A 40 20.66 32.25 -9.26
C ARG A 40 19.69 33.42 -9.11
N ARG A 41 19.80 34.42 -9.97
CA ARG A 41 18.96 35.63 -9.91
C ARG A 41 17.47 35.35 -10.13
N GLU A 42 17.16 34.42 -11.04
CA GLU A 42 15.80 34.19 -11.51
C GLU A 42 15.08 33.04 -10.81
N LEU A 43 15.78 32.18 -10.06
CA LEU A 43 15.18 31.01 -9.39
C LEU A 43 15.71 30.80 -7.99
N VAL A 44 17.03 30.62 -7.83
CA VAL A 44 17.59 30.13 -6.56
C VAL A 44 17.47 31.19 -5.45
N ASP A 45 17.93 32.41 -5.68
CA ASP A 45 17.89 33.47 -4.67
C ASP A 45 16.44 33.90 -4.33
N PRO A 46 15.50 34.04 -5.29
CA PRO A 46 14.09 34.27 -4.99
C PRO A 46 13.45 33.16 -4.15
N LYS A 47 13.74 31.88 -4.43
CA LYS A 47 13.19 30.75 -3.68
C LYS A 47 13.75 30.65 -2.27
N ILE A 48 15.03 30.97 -2.10
CA ILE A 48 15.63 31.08 -0.76
C ILE A 48 14.92 32.17 0.05
N ALA A 49 14.67 33.35 -0.54
CA ALA A 49 13.97 34.44 0.15
C ALA A 49 12.50 34.10 0.48
N GLU A 50 11.77 33.47 -0.46
CA GLU A 50 10.38 33.03 -0.28
C GLU A 50 10.22 32.09 0.92
N HIS A 51 11.17 31.15 1.08
CA HIS A 51 11.20 30.20 2.19
C HIS A 51 12.05 30.69 3.37
N ARG A 52 12.25 32.01 3.51
CA ARG A 52 12.89 32.65 4.68
C ARG A 52 14.31 32.14 4.98
N GLY A 53 15.03 31.69 3.95
CA GLY A 53 16.43 31.30 4.05
C GLY A 53 17.36 32.50 4.02
N ARG A 54 18.49 32.40 4.72
CA ARG A 54 19.58 33.38 4.71
C ARG A 54 20.79 32.78 4.02
N ILE A 55 21.21 33.37 2.91
CA ILE A 55 22.48 33.00 2.25
C ILE A 55 23.62 33.45 3.17
N VAL A 56 24.42 32.49 3.63
CA VAL A 56 25.56 32.76 4.51
C VAL A 56 26.80 33.07 3.67
N LYS A 57 27.08 32.24 2.66
CA LYS A 57 28.17 32.48 1.72
C LYS A 57 27.94 31.80 0.37
N THR A 58 28.62 32.32 -0.64
CA THR A 58 28.76 31.71 -1.97
C THR A 58 30.24 31.49 -2.24
N THR A 59 30.64 30.28 -2.63
CA THR A 59 32.04 29.93 -2.91
C THR A 59 32.12 29.35 -4.33
N GLY A 60 32.48 30.17 -5.31
CA GLY A 60 32.51 29.75 -6.71
C GLY A 60 31.11 29.32 -7.19
N ASP A 61 30.95 28.04 -7.47
CA ASP A 61 29.70 27.37 -7.85
C ASP A 61 28.88 26.86 -6.65
N GLY A 62 29.47 26.84 -5.46
CA GLY A 62 28.84 26.41 -4.22
C GLY A 62 28.12 27.52 -3.45
N MET A 63 27.12 27.16 -2.66
CA MET A 63 26.44 28.04 -1.72
C MET A 63 26.08 27.34 -0.42
N LEU A 64 26.07 28.14 0.66
CA LEU A 64 25.63 27.71 1.97
C LEU A 64 24.50 28.63 2.45
N VAL A 65 23.37 28.02 2.79
CA VAL A 65 22.14 28.71 3.16
C VAL A 65 21.64 28.17 4.49
N GLU A 66 21.20 29.08 5.34
CA GLU A 66 20.66 28.78 6.65
C GLU A 66 19.14 29.00 6.70
N PHE A 67 18.42 28.09 7.36
CA PHE A 67 16.98 28.17 7.59
C PHE A 67 16.66 27.92 9.06
N ALA A 68 15.74 28.71 9.62
CA ALA A 68 15.20 28.47 10.96
C ALA A 68 14.26 27.24 11.03
N SER A 69 13.82 26.71 9.88
CA SER A 69 12.86 25.61 9.76
C SER A 69 13.36 24.58 8.76
N VAL A 70 13.32 23.30 9.16
CA VAL A 70 13.62 22.15 8.29
C VAL A 70 12.65 22.09 7.12
N VAL A 71 11.36 22.34 7.38
CA VAL A 71 10.30 22.29 6.36
C VAL A 71 10.55 23.36 5.30
N ASP A 72 10.99 24.55 5.71
CA ASP A 72 11.30 25.66 4.79
C ASP A 72 12.55 25.34 3.96
N ALA A 73 13.60 24.80 4.59
CA ALA A 73 14.80 24.35 3.89
C ALA A 73 14.47 23.30 2.82
N MET A 74 13.61 22.34 3.16
CA MET A 74 13.21 21.27 2.27
C MET A 74 12.31 21.74 1.13
N ARG A 75 11.33 22.61 1.40
CA ARG A 75 10.49 23.21 0.35
C ARG A 75 11.33 24.02 -0.64
N CYS A 76 12.25 24.83 -0.12
CA CYS A 76 13.20 25.57 -0.94
C CYS A 76 14.03 24.63 -1.83
N ALA A 77 14.67 23.61 -1.26
CA ALA A 77 15.49 22.67 -2.00
C ALA A 77 14.71 21.96 -3.12
N VAL A 78 13.49 21.51 -2.82
CA VAL A 78 12.62 20.82 -3.79
C VAL A 78 12.16 21.75 -4.91
N GLU A 79 11.72 22.96 -4.58
CA GLU A 79 11.26 23.93 -5.58
C GLU A 79 12.40 24.42 -6.47
N VAL A 80 13.60 24.60 -5.92
CA VAL A 80 14.81 24.91 -6.70
C VAL A 80 15.07 23.78 -7.69
N GLN A 81 15.13 22.52 -7.25
CA GLN A 81 15.43 21.41 -8.16
C GLN A 81 14.34 21.19 -9.22
N ARG A 82 13.05 21.34 -8.87
CA ARG A 82 11.94 21.28 -9.85
C ARG A 82 12.01 22.42 -10.86
N GLY A 83 12.32 23.64 -10.42
CA GLY A 83 12.51 24.79 -11.29
C GLY A 83 13.70 24.63 -12.23
N MET A 84 14.79 24.03 -11.76
CA MET A 84 15.96 23.69 -12.57
C MET A 84 15.61 22.66 -13.65
N ALA A 85 14.95 21.56 -13.27
CA ALA A 85 14.50 20.53 -14.20
C ALA A 85 13.57 21.09 -15.30
N ALA A 86 12.65 21.99 -14.94
CA ALA A 86 11.74 22.63 -15.90
C ALA A 86 12.48 23.53 -16.92
N ARG A 87 13.53 24.24 -16.49
CA ARG A 87 14.36 25.08 -17.37
C ARG A 87 15.24 24.25 -18.29
N ASP A 88 15.69 23.10 -17.83
CA ASP A 88 16.58 22.20 -18.57
C ASP A 88 15.87 21.28 -19.57
N ALA A 89 14.52 21.29 -19.61
CA ALA A 89 13.70 20.41 -20.45
C ALA A 89 14.05 20.50 -21.95
N ASN A 90 14.47 21.68 -22.43
CA ASN A 90 14.83 21.95 -23.83
C ASN A 90 16.32 22.25 -24.03
N VAL A 91 17.16 21.98 -23.04
CA VAL A 91 18.61 22.22 -23.08
C VAL A 91 19.34 20.89 -23.30
N ALA A 92 20.33 20.86 -24.19
CA ALA A 92 21.17 19.69 -24.40
C ALA A 92 21.88 19.26 -23.11
N LEU A 93 21.93 17.95 -22.84
CA LEU A 93 22.47 17.36 -21.60
C LEU A 93 23.85 17.92 -21.22
N ASP A 94 24.73 18.10 -22.20
CA ASP A 94 26.11 18.54 -21.98
C ASP A 94 26.24 20.03 -21.59
N SER A 95 25.15 20.80 -21.71
CA SER A 95 25.07 22.24 -21.44
C SER A 95 24.17 22.61 -20.25
N ARG A 96 23.62 21.62 -19.53
CA ARG A 96 22.74 21.82 -18.38
C ARG A 96 23.52 22.22 -17.13
N ILE A 97 22.94 23.07 -16.31
CA ILE A 97 23.46 23.39 -14.97
C ILE A 97 22.65 22.58 -13.98
N GLN A 98 23.24 21.52 -13.42
CA GLN A 98 22.54 20.67 -12.46
C GLN A 98 23.10 20.91 -11.06
N LEU A 99 22.23 21.27 -10.12
CA LEU A 99 22.62 21.48 -8.73
C LEU A 99 22.61 20.16 -7.96
N ARG A 100 23.57 19.96 -7.06
CA ARG A 100 23.47 18.94 -6.01
C ARG A 100 23.17 19.65 -4.71
N ILE A 101 22.28 19.10 -3.89
CA ILE A 101 21.87 19.73 -2.63
C ILE A 101 21.99 18.74 -1.47
N GLY A 102 22.56 19.21 -0.36
CA GLY A 102 22.64 18.51 0.92
C GLY A 102 21.94 19.31 2.02
N VAL A 103 21.03 18.68 2.77
CA VAL A 103 20.33 19.33 3.89
C VAL A 103 20.59 18.59 5.20
N ASN A 104 21.01 19.33 6.22
CA ASN A 104 21.23 18.80 7.57
C ASN A 104 20.69 19.73 8.66
N VAL A 105 20.34 19.18 9.81
CA VAL A 105 20.10 19.94 11.05
C VAL A 105 21.26 19.70 12.00
N GLY A 106 21.91 20.77 12.44
CA GLY A 106 23.04 20.67 13.35
C GLY A 106 23.35 21.96 14.07
N ASP A 107 24.15 21.84 15.13
CA ASP A 107 24.64 22.99 15.88
C ASP A 107 25.69 23.73 15.05
N ILE A 108 25.55 25.04 14.99
CA ILE A 108 26.48 25.96 14.33
C ILE A 108 27.04 26.97 15.30
N ILE A 109 28.24 27.44 15.00
CA ILE A 109 28.90 28.58 15.60
C ILE A 109 28.82 29.73 14.60
N ILE A 110 28.33 30.88 15.05
CA ILE A 110 28.25 32.10 14.24
C ILE A 110 29.46 32.97 14.57
N ASP A 111 30.23 33.34 13.55
CA ASP A 111 31.34 34.27 13.68
C ASP A 111 31.44 35.15 12.43
N GLY A 112 31.54 36.47 12.60
CA GLY A 112 31.68 37.43 11.50
C GLY A 112 30.57 37.41 10.42
N GLY A 113 29.41 36.82 10.71
CA GLY A 113 28.33 36.62 9.74
C GLY A 113 28.41 35.34 8.92
N ASP A 114 29.42 34.49 9.17
CA ASP A 114 29.57 33.14 8.62
C ASP A 114 29.13 32.08 9.66
N ILE A 115 28.95 30.84 9.21
CA ILE A 115 28.58 29.69 10.05
C ILE A 115 29.64 28.58 9.97
N PHE A 116 29.99 28.04 11.13
CA PHE A 116 30.99 26.98 11.29
C PHE A 116 30.45 25.86 12.19
N GLY A 117 30.99 24.65 12.03
CA GLY A 117 30.67 23.52 12.91
C GLY A 117 30.38 22.24 12.16
N ASP A 118 30.21 21.16 12.92
CA ASP A 118 29.99 19.82 12.38
C ASP A 118 28.72 19.74 11.53
N GLY A 119 27.68 20.51 11.88
CA GLY A 119 26.43 20.59 11.11
C GLY A 119 26.65 21.06 9.67
N VAL A 120 27.56 22.02 9.46
CA VAL A 120 27.91 22.56 8.12
C VAL A 120 28.70 21.53 7.32
N ASN A 121 29.64 20.86 7.97
CA ASN A 121 30.44 19.80 7.35
C ASN A 121 29.54 18.65 6.89
N VAL A 122 28.56 18.23 7.71
CA VAL A 122 27.58 17.20 7.33
C VAL A 122 26.79 17.62 6.10
N ALA A 123 26.25 18.84 6.06
CA ALA A 123 25.47 19.34 4.92
C ALA A 123 26.27 19.31 3.62
N ALA A 124 27.53 19.77 3.64
CA ALA A 124 28.41 19.73 2.48
C ALA A 124 28.77 18.28 2.04
N ARG A 125 28.86 17.34 2.98
CA ARG A 125 29.08 15.92 2.63
C ARG A 125 27.85 15.27 2.03
N LEU A 126 26.65 15.61 2.52
CA LEU A 126 25.40 15.17 1.93
C LEU A 126 25.24 15.70 0.50
N GLU A 127 25.59 16.97 0.26
CA GLU A 127 25.63 17.57 -1.08
C GLU A 127 26.55 16.79 -2.03
N GLY A 128 27.76 16.44 -1.59
CA GLY A 128 28.69 15.65 -2.40
C GLY A 128 28.20 14.22 -2.73
N LEU A 129 27.25 13.69 -1.95
CA LEU A 129 26.61 12.39 -2.17
C LEU A 129 25.34 12.46 -3.03
N ALA A 130 24.81 13.65 -3.29
CA ALA A 130 23.66 13.82 -4.16
C ALA A 130 24.06 13.58 -5.63
N GLU A 131 23.16 12.94 -6.37
CA GLU A 131 23.28 12.85 -7.83
C GLU A 131 23.02 14.22 -8.47
N PRO A 132 23.50 14.50 -9.71
CA PRO A 132 23.21 15.75 -10.39
C PRO A 132 21.70 16.02 -10.48
N GLY A 133 21.24 17.15 -9.95
CA GLY A 133 19.82 17.47 -9.84
C GLY A 133 19.13 16.83 -8.64
N GLY A 134 19.85 16.19 -7.72
CA GLY A 134 19.31 15.47 -6.56
C GLY A 134 19.44 16.22 -5.23
N ILE A 135 18.75 15.71 -4.20
CA ILE A 135 18.86 16.19 -2.81
C ILE A 135 19.16 15.00 -1.90
N CYS A 136 20.15 15.14 -1.02
CA CYS A 136 20.45 14.21 0.06
C CYS A 136 20.24 14.88 1.42
N VAL A 137 19.68 14.14 2.38
CA VAL A 137 19.36 14.66 3.71
C VAL A 137 19.79 13.70 4.83
N SER A 138 20.03 14.25 6.02
CA SER A 138 20.27 13.44 7.21
C SER A 138 18.97 12.85 7.78
N SER A 139 19.08 11.80 8.59
CA SER A 139 17.92 11.18 9.28
C SER A 139 17.06 12.19 10.04
N ARG A 140 17.70 13.13 10.74
CA ARG A 140 17.00 14.17 11.50
C ARG A 140 16.15 15.08 10.60
N VAL A 141 16.66 15.45 9.42
CA VAL A 141 15.90 16.23 8.44
C VAL A 141 14.71 15.42 7.92
N GLN A 142 14.91 14.14 7.65
CA GLN A 142 13.84 13.25 7.20
C GLN A 142 12.74 13.11 8.26
N GLU A 143 13.11 12.85 9.52
CA GLU A 143 12.18 12.74 10.66
C GLU A 143 11.36 14.03 10.85
N ASP A 144 12.02 15.19 10.81
CA ASP A 144 11.37 16.48 11.03
C ASP A 144 10.49 16.91 9.85
N ALA A 145 10.77 16.42 8.63
CA ALA A 145 10.05 16.76 7.41
C ALA A 145 8.94 15.74 7.02
N LEU A 146 8.99 14.51 7.56
CA LEU A 146 8.05 13.45 7.24
C LEU A 146 6.60 13.88 7.53
N GLY A 147 5.71 13.69 6.54
CA GLY A 147 4.29 14.05 6.65
C GLY A 147 3.96 15.55 6.58
N LYS A 148 4.97 16.43 6.43
CA LYS A 148 4.79 17.90 6.35
C LYS A 148 5.03 18.46 4.96
N ILE A 149 5.63 17.67 4.08
CA ILE A 149 5.94 18.01 2.69
C ILE A 149 5.66 16.80 1.79
N ASP A 150 5.15 17.08 0.59
CA ASP A 150 4.76 16.07 -0.40
C ASP A 150 5.96 15.63 -1.24
N ILE A 151 6.85 14.85 -0.60
CA ILE A 151 8.04 14.25 -1.22
C ILE A 151 8.30 12.85 -0.64
N VAL A 152 8.94 12.00 -1.44
CA VAL A 152 9.34 10.65 -1.03
C VAL A 152 10.82 10.65 -0.66
N PHE A 153 11.12 10.09 0.52
CA PHE A 153 12.47 9.84 0.99
C PHE A 153 12.85 8.39 0.69
N GLU A 154 13.94 8.20 -0.03
CA GLU A 154 14.56 6.90 -0.26
C GLU A 154 15.73 6.74 0.71
N ASP A 155 15.72 5.67 1.49
CA ASP A 155 16.80 5.37 2.40
C ASP A 155 18.05 4.90 1.64
N ALA A 156 19.15 5.62 1.82
CA ALA A 156 20.45 5.33 1.23
C ALA A 156 21.40 4.62 2.22
N GLY A 157 20.88 4.20 3.37
CA GLY A 157 21.60 3.45 4.40
C GLY A 157 22.49 4.31 5.30
N GLU A 158 23.20 3.65 6.20
CA GLU A 158 24.22 4.29 7.04
C GLU A 158 25.52 4.48 6.26
N GLN A 159 26.04 5.71 6.26
CA GLN A 159 27.32 6.03 5.65
C GLN A 159 28.29 6.63 6.66
N GLN A 160 29.52 6.13 6.64
CA GLN A 160 30.62 6.70 7.40
C GLN A 160 31.16 7.92 6.65
N LEU A 161 30.76 9.11 7.07
CA LEU A 161 31.26 10.35 6.49
C LEU A 161 32.66 10.68 7.01
N LYS A 162 33.53 11.16 6.11
CA LYS A 162 34.91 11.54 6.46
C LYS A 162 34.89 12.61 7.57
N ASN A 163 35.60 12.36 8.66
CA ASN A 163 35.71 13.23 9.84
C ASN A 163 34.43 13.40 10.66
N ILE A 164 33.50 12.44 10.60
CA ILE A 164 32.33 12.38 11.48
C ILE A 164 32.43 11.13 12.36
N ALA A 165 32.31 11.29 13.68
CA ALA A 165 32.61 10.23 14.64
C ALA A 165 31.63 9.04 14.61
N ARG A 166 30.42 9.22 14.06
CA ARG A 166 29.38 8.18 13.98
C ARG A 166 28.86 8.04 12.54
N PRO A 167 28.54 6.82 12.08
CA PRO A 167 27.80 6.63 10.83
C PRO A 167 26.50 7.46 10.85
N LEU A 168 26.20 8.10 9.74
CA LEU A 168 24.96 8.88 9.58
C LEU A 168 24.09 8.17 8.56
N ARG A 169 22.82 7.95 8.89
CA ARG A 169 21.83 7.45 7.94
C ARG A 169 21.40 8.57 7.00
N ILE A 170 21.46 8.30 5.72
CA ILE A 170 21.24 9.28 4.65
C ILE A 170 19.98 8.91 3.88
N PHE A 171 19.21 9.92 3.49
CA PHE A 171 18.04 9.75 2.64
C PHE A 171 18.19 10.59 1.38
N ARG A 172 17.83 10.02 0.24
CA ARG A 172 17.71 10.72 -1.04
C ARG A 172 16.27 11.20 -1.22
N VAL A 173 16.09 12.42 -1.70
CA VAL A 173 14.76 12.94 -2.03
C VAL A 173 14.44 12.61 -3.48
N ARG A 174 13.31 11.95 -3.71
CA ARG A 174 12.75 11.77 -5.05
C ARG A 174 11.93 13.00 -5.41
N LEU A 175 12.50 13.85 -6.27
CA LEU A 175 11.91 15.12 -6.73
C LEU A 175 10.71 14.94 -7.65
N ASP A 176 10.71 13.83 -8.38
CA ASP A 176 9.57 13.26 -9.12
C ASP A 176 8.51 12.67 -8.18
N GLY A 177 8.50 13.08 -6.91
CA GLY A 177 7.69 12.59 -5.80
C GLY A 177 6.18 12.75 -5.95
N ALA A 178 5.68 13.11 -7.13
CA ALA A 178 4.27 12.96 -7.51
C ALA A 178 4.06 12.21 -8.84
N ALA A 179 5.12 11.94 -9.62
CA ALA A 179 5.05 11.31 -10.94
C ALA A 179 5.64 9.89 -10.98
N ALA A 180 6.64 9.56 -10.14
CA ALA A 180 7.22 8.21 -10.07
C ALA A 180 6.59 7.32 -8.98
N MET A 181 5.79 7.91 -8.10
CA MET A 181 4.78 7.23 -7.27
C MET A 181 3.38 7.73 -7.61
N ALA A 182 3.16 8.07 -8.89
CA ALA A 182 1.88 7.65 -9.44
C ALA A 182 1.85 6.13 -9.22
N THR A 183 1.09 5.66 -8.22
CA THR A 183 0.06 4.69 -8.59
C THR A 183 -0.44 5.20 -9.91
N ILE A 184 -0.08 4.54 -11.02
CA ILE A 184 -0.68 4.86 -12.31
C ILE A 184 -2.15 4.86 -11.97
N ALA A 185 -2.74 6.07 -11.90
CA ALA A 185 -4.10 6.27 -11.44
C ALA A 185 -4.89 5.24 -12.24
N PRO A 186 -5.49 4.22 -11.61
CA PRO A 186 -5.83 3.02 -12.32
C PRO A 186 -6.70 3.43 -13.51
N ALA A 187 -6.30 3.04 -14.73
CA ALA A 187 -7.02 3.50 -15.91
C ALA A 187 -8.51 3.17 -15.75
N LEU A 188 -9.38 4.09 -16.16
CA LEU A 188 -10.82 3.86 -16.10
C LEU A 188 -11.14 2.55 -16.86
N PRO A 189 -11.91 1.62 -16.26
CA PRO A 189 -12.31 0.42 -16.97
C PRO A 189 -13.19 0.76 -18.16
N ASP A 190 -13.20 -0.10 -19.18
CA ASP A 190 -14.11 0.03 -20.34
C ASP A 190 -15.59 -0.13 -19.98
N LYS A 191 -15.86 -0.61 -18.75
CA LYS A 191 -17.20 -0.80 -18.18
C LYS A 191 -17.53 0.35 -17.21
N PRO A 192 -18.83 0.61 -16.96
CA PRO A 192 -19.24 1.45 -15.83
C PRO A 192 -18.52 0.99 -14.55
N SER A 193 -18.02 1.95 -13.77
CA SER A 193 -17.18 1.67 -12.61
C SER A 193 -17.60 2.48 -11.40
N ILE A 194 -17.67 1.84 -10.24
CA ILE A 194 -18.15 2.46 -9.00
C ILE A 194 -17.25 2.13 -7.81
N ALA A 195 -17.07 3.09 -6.92
CA ALA A 195 -16.63 2.87 -5.55
C ALA A 195 -17.74 3.28 -4.57
N VAL A 196 -17.89 2.55 -3.47
CA VAL A 196 -18.82 2.91 -2.39
C VAL A 196 -18.01 3.30 -1.17
N LEU A 197 -18.05 4.57 -0.81
CA LEU A 197 -17.32 5.10 0.34
C LEU A 197 -18.02 4.71 1.65
N PRO A 198 -17.29 4.69 2.78
CA PRO A 198 -17.90 4.50 4.10
C PRO A 198 -18.98 5.55 4.35
N PHE A 199 -20.17 5.09 4.76
CA PHE A 199 -21.26 5.99 5.09
C PHE A 199 -21.02 6.62 6.46
N GLN A 200 -21.38 7.89 6.60
CA GLN A 200 -21.29 8.57 7.89
C GLN A 200 -22.31 7.99 8.87
N ASN A 201 -21.85 7.58 10.06
CA ASN A 201 -22.73 7.22 11.16
C ASN A 201 -23.33 8.49 11.79
N MET A 202 -24.63 8.70 11.59
CA MET A 202 -25.39 9.83 12.14
C MET A 202 -26.27 9.42 13.33
N SER A 203 -25.96 8.29 13.96
CA SER A 203 -26.68 7.74 15.13
C SER A 203 -26.20 8.34 16.45
N GLY A 204 -25.01 8.96 16.46
CA GLY A 204 -24.42 9.61 17.64
C GLY A 204 -23.68 8.68 18.60
N ASP A 205 -23.65 7.38 18.29
CA ASP A 205 -22.98 6.33 19.07
C ASP A 205 -21.87 5.67 18.21
N PRO A 206 -20.57 5.89 18.55
CA PRO A 206 -19.45 5.27 17.86
C PRO A 206 -19.45 3.74 17.92
N GLU A 207 -20.09 3.13 18.92
CA GLU A 207 -20.20 1.66 18.99
C GLU A 207 -21.03 1.09 17.85
N GLN A 208 -21.77 1.92 17.10
CA GLN A 208 -22.57 1.51 15.95
C GLN A 208 -21.87 1.72 14.59
N ASP A 209 -20.59 2.12 14.58
CA ASP A 209 -19.85 2.28 13.33
C ASP A 209 -19.77 0.97 12.52
N TYR A 210 -19.68 -0.18 13.20
CA TYR A 210 -19.67 -1.49 12.53
C TYR A 210 -20.99 -1.77 11.77
N PHE A 211 -22.11 -1.20 12.22
CA PHE A 211 -23.41 -1.39 11.58
C PHE A 211 -23.51 -0.61 10.27
N ALA A 212 -23.08 0.66 10.27
CA ALA A 212 -22.99 1.46 9.05
C ALA A 212 -22.02 0.82 8.04
N ASP A 213 -20.88 0.30 8.54
CA ASP A 213 -19.91 -0.43 7.75
C ASP A 213 -20.48 -1.70 7.12
N GLY A 214 -21.26 -2.46 7.89
CA GLY A 214 -21.93 -3.68 7.42
C GLY A 214 -22.91 -3.40 6.28
N ILE A 215 -23.73 -2.35 6.40
CA ILE A 215 -24.64 -1.95 5.31
C ILE A 215 -23.87 -1.60 4.04
N VAL A 216 -22.78 -0.84 4.14
CA VAL A 216 -21.96 -0.48 2.98
C VAL A 216 -21.30 -1.71 2.37
N GLU A 217 -20.83 -2.65 3.20
CA GLU A 217 -20.25 -3.92 2.74
C GLU A 217 -21.25 -4.78 1.97
N GLU A 218 -22.52 -4.82 2.39
CA GLU A 218 -23.59 -5.49 1.62
C GLU A 218 -23.90 -4.79 0.31
N ILE A 219 -23.96 -3.45 0.29
CA ILE A 219 -24.15 -2.70 -0.97
C ILE A 219 -23.00 -3.00 -1.95
N ILE A 220 -21.75 -2.98 -1.48
CA ILE A 220 -20.58 -3.35 -2.29
C ILE A 220 -20.73 -4.80 -2.78
N THR A 221 -21.14 -5.72 -1.91
CA THR A 221 -21.30 -7.14 -2.25
C THR A 221 -22.38 -7.35 -3.31
N ALA A 222 -23.54 -6.71 -3.16
CA ALA A 222 -24.65 -6.79 -4.10
C ALA A 222 -24.29 -6.19 -5.47
N LEU A 223 -23.63 -5.02 -5.49
CA LEU A 223 -23.11 -4.42 -6.72
C LEU A 223 -22.02 -5.28 -7.38
N SER A 224 -21.15 -5.89 -6.59
CA SER A 224 -20.01 -6.69 -7.10
C SER A 224 -20.44 -7.92 -7.90
N ARG A 225 -21.62 -8.48 -7.59
CA ARG A 225 -22.19 -9.61 -8.34
C ARG A 225 -22.56 -9.26 -9.78
N MET A 226 -22.66 -7.97 -10.12
CA MET A 226 -23.03 -7.49 -11.46
C MET A 226 -21.83 -7.50 -12.40
N ARG A 227 -21.83 -8.42 -13.37
CA ARG A 227 -20.66 -8.65 -14.25
C ARG A 227 -20.37 -7.50 -15.23
N TRP A 228 -21.37 -6.68 -15.51
CA TRP A 228 -21.26 -5.50 -16.38
C TRP A 228 -20.73 -4.27 -15.64
N LEU A 229 -20.71 -4.30 -14.31
CA LEU A 229 -20.22 -3.22 -13.46
C LEU A 229 -18.83 -3.59 -12.91
N PHE A 230 -17.92 -2.62 -12.92
CA PHE A 230 -16.64 -2.75 -12.22
C PHE A 230 -16.76 -2.11 -10.84
N VAL A 231 -16.54 -2.89 -9.78
CA VAL A 231 -16.75 -2.42 -8.40
C VAL A 231 -15.43 -2.45 -7.64
N ILE A 232 -15.07 -1.31 -7.04
CA ILE A 232 -13.90 -1.24 -6.15
C ILE A 232 -14.21 -1.96 -4.84
N ALA A 233 -13.26 -2.78 -4.41
CA ALA A 233 -13.37 -3.53 -3.17
C ALA A 233 -13.46 -2.62 -1.94
N ARG A 234 -14.14 -3.13 -0.92
CA ARG A 234 -14.31 -2.49 0.39
C ARG A 234 -13.00 -1.96 0.96
N ASN A 235 -11.96 -2.77 0.96
CA ASN A 235 -10.67 -2.46 1.58
C ASN A 235 -10.05 -1.16 1.06
N SER A 236 -10.13 -0.91 -0.24
CA SER A 236 -9.64 0.34 -0.84
C SER A 236 -10.55 1.53 -0.51
N SER A 237 -11.87 1.35 -0.63
CA SER A 237 -12.83 2.44 -0.37
C SER A 237 -12.81 2.87 1.10
N PHE A 238 -12.55 1.95 2.03
CA PHE A 238 -12.57 2.21 3.47
C PHE A 238 -11.33 2.97 3.97
N THR A 239 -10.29 3.12 3.13
CA THR A 239 -9.13 3.98 3.46
C THR A 239 -9.50 5.46 3.59
N TYR A 240 -10.64 5.88 3.01
CA TYR A 240 -11.17 7.24 3.10
C TYR A 240 -12.00 7.50 4.37
N ARG A 241 -12.16 6.51 5.27
CA ARG A 241 -12.91 6.68 6.52
C ARG A 241 -12.44 7.92 7.30
N GLY A 242 -13.40 8.75 7.70
CA GLY A 242 -13.15 9.92 8.54
C GLY A 242 -12.34 11.04 7.86
N ARG A 243 -12.13 10.97 6.55
CA ARG A 243 -11.43 11.99 5.78
C ARG A 243 -12.43 12.86 5.00
N ALA A 244 -12.22 14.17 5.00
CA ALA A 244 -12.86 15.04 4.04
C ALA A 244 -12.14 14.86 2.69
N VAL A 245 -12.83 14.35 1.68
CA VAL A 245 -12.23 13.93 0.41
C VAL A 245 -12.90 14.63 -0.78
N ASP A 246 -12.10 15.08 -1.74
CA ASP A 246 -12.60 15.51 -3.05
C ASP A 246 -12.95 14.26 -3.86
N ILE A 247 -14.21 14.11 -4.26
CA ILE A 247 -14.69 12.98 -5.05
C ILE A 247 -13.94 12.83 -6.38
N LYS A 248 -13.45 13.94 -6.96
CA LYS A 248 -12.61 13.89 -8.17
C LYS A 248 -11.26 13.23 -7.90
N GLN A 249 -10.70 13.46 -6.71
CA GLN A 249 -9.47 12.81 -6.27
C GLN A 249 -9.71 11.31 -6.02
N VAL A 250 -10.78 10.96 -5.32
CA VAL A 250 -11.20 9.55 -5.11
C VAL A 250 -11.34 8.82 -6.45
N GLY A 251 -12.00 9.44 -7.43
CA GLY A 251 -12.14 8.87 -8.76
C GLY A 251 -10.82 8.61 -9.49
N ARG A 252 -9.83 9.48 -9.32
CA ARG A 252 -8.47 9.29 -9.88
C ARG A 252 -7.70 8.20 -9.15
N GLU A 253 -7.68 8.24 -7.82
CA GLU A 253 -6.91 7.30 -7.00
C GLU A 253 -7.44 5.86 -7.11
N LEU A 254 -8.76 5.68 -7.16
CA LEU A 254 -9.38 4.37 -7.33
C LEU A 254 -9.60 3.98 -8.81
N GLY A 255 -9.52 4.96 -9.71
CA GLY A 255 -9.78 4.74 -11.14
C GLY A 255 -11.23 4.37 -11.42
N VAL A 256 -12.20 5.14 -10.93
CA VAL A 256 -13.64 4.88 -11.12
C VAL A 256 -14.39 6.09 -11.65
N ARG A 257 -15.47 5.83 -12.41
CA ARG A 257 -16.33 6.86 -12.97
C ARG A 257 -17.36 7.39 -11.97
N TYR A 258 -17.84 6.53 -11.07
CA TYR A 258 -18.88 6.86 -10.11
C TYR A 258 -18.41 6.61 -8.69
N VAL A 259 -18.87 7.45 -7.77
CA VAL A 259 -18.72 7.25 -6.33
C VAL A 259 -20.10 7.30 -5.67
N LEU A 260 -20.40 6.31 -4.84
CA LEU A 260 -21.56 6.31 -3.95
C LEU A 260 -21.09 6.69 -2.54
N GLU A 261 -21.66 7.76 -2.01
CA GLU A 261 -21.47 8.18 -0.62
C GLU A 261 -22.81 8.36 0.09
N GLY A 262 -22.80 8.45 1.42
CA GLY A 262 -24.05 8.47 2.16
C GLY A 262 -23.88 8.53 3.67
N SER A 263 -25.01 8.33 4.34
CA SER A 263 -25.08 8.26 5.80
C SER A 263 -26.10 7.22 6.25
N VAL A 264 -25.83 6.64 7.42
CA VAL A 264 -26.74 5.74 8.13
C VAL A 264 -27.09 6.37 9.46
N ARG A 265 -28.38 6.40 9.79
CA ARG A 265 -28.87 6.73 11.13
C ARG A 265 -29.71 5.58 11.63
N ASN A 266 -29.24 4.97 12.72
CA ASN A 266 -29.98 3.98 13.46
C ASN A 266 -30.51 4.63 14.76
N ALA A 267 -31.81 4.54 14.99
CA ALA A 267 -32.44 5.09 16.19
C ALA A 267 -33.53 4.12 16.68
N ALA A 268 -33.21 3.42 17.78
CA ALA A 268 -34.04 2.37 18.36
C ALA A 268 -34.37 1.25 17.37
N ASP A 269 -35.57 1.27 16.79
CA ASP A 269 -36.04 0.27 15.80
C ASP A 269 -36.17 0.86 14.38
N ARG A 270 -35.75 2.12 14.14
CA ARG A 270 -35.81 2.74 12.82
C ARG A 270 -34.42 2.98 12.24
N VAL A 271 -34.26 2.56 10.99
CA VAL A 271 -33.05 2.79 10.20
C VAL A 271 -33.37 3.73 9.05
N ARG A 272 -32.50 4.74 8.87
CA ARG A 272 -32.53 5.64 7.74
C ARG A 272 -31.20 5.59 7.01
N ILE A 273 -31.26 5.32 5.71
CA ILE A 273 -30.11 5.33 4.81
C ILE A 273 -30.30 6.46 3.81
N THR A 274 -29.30 7.34 3.68
CA THR A 274 -29.25 8.35 2.64
C THR A 274 -28.08 8.03 1.73
N GLY A 275 -28.29 8.02 0.42
CA GLY A 275 -27.25 7.72 -0.56
C GLY A 275 -27.23 8.75 -1.68
N GLN A 276 -26.05 9.02 -2.22
CA GLN A 276 -25.85 9.90 -3.36
C GLN A 276 -24.81 9.31 -4.31
N LEU A 277 -25.12 9.33 -5.61
CA LEU A 277 -24.25 8.86 -6.68
C LEU A 277 -23.67 10.06 -7.42
N ILE A 278 -22.34 10.14 -7.47
CA ILE A 278 -21.60 11.28 -8.00
C ILE A 278 -20.72 10.82 -9.17
N ASP A 279 -20.71 11.59 -10.25
CA ASP A 279 -19.79 11.43 -11.37
C ASP A 279 -18.43 12.07 -11.04
N THR A 280 -17.37 11.27 -11.03
CA THR A 280 -16.03 11.72 -10.61
C THR A 280 -15.34 12.63 -11.63
N ALA A 281 -15.78 12.67 -12.88
CA ALA A 281 -15.14 13.47 -13.92
C ALA A 281 -15.46 14.95 -13.79
N ASN A 282 -16.71 15.28 -13.45
CA ASN A 282 -17.19 16.66 -13.35
C ASN A 282 -17.66 17.03 -11.92
N GLY A 283 -17.88 16.05 -11.05
CA GLY A 283 -18.41 16.24 -9.70
C GLY A 283 -19.94 16.38 -9.65
N SER A 284 -20.67 16.02 -10.71
CA SER A 284 -22.13 16.16 -10.74
C SER A 284 -22.82 15.06 -9.93
N HIS A 285 -23.81 15.44 -9.12
CA HIS A 285 -24.71 14.50 -8.46
C HIS A 285 -25.71 13.96 -9.49
N LEU A 286 -25.63 12.66 -9.77
CA LEU A 286 -26.51 11.98 -10.73
C LEU A 286 -27.80 11.48 -10.07
N TRP A 287 -27.71 11.12 -8.79
CA TRP A 287 -28.83 10.60 -8.01
C TRP A 287 -28.60 10.87 -6.52
N ALA A 288 -29.69 11.10 -5.81
CA ALA A 288 -29.72 11.21 -4.36
C ALA A 288 -31.09 10.76 -3.87
N ASP A 289 -31.13 9.88 -2.87
CA ASP A 289 -32.39 9.38 -2.31
C ASP A 289 -32.26 9.01 -0.83
N ARG A 290 -33.40 8.80 -0.19
CA ARG A 290 -33.52 8.43 1.23
C ARG A 290 -34.45 7.24 1.40
N PHE A 291 -33.97 6.26 2.15
CA PHE A 291 -34.68 5.03 2.48
C PHE A 291 -34.92 4.99 3.99
N ASP A 292 -36.17 4.72 4.38
CA ASP A 292 -36.64 4.70 5.76
C ASP A 292 -37.33 3.36 6.04
N GLY A 293 -36.94 2.65 7.09
CA GLY A 293 -37.58 1.39 7.48
C GLY A 293 -37.30 0.97 8.93
N SER A 294 -37.70 -0.25 9.28
CA SER A 294 -37.37 -0.86 10.57
C SER A 294 -35.99 -1.52 10.52
N LEU A 295 -35.34 -1.69 11.67
CA LEU A 295 -34.12 -2.49 11.79
C LEU A 295 -34.31 -3.93 11.29
N ARG A 296 -35.53 -4.47 11.42
CA ARG A 296 -35.88 -5.81 10.94
C ARG A 296 -35.89 -5.94 9.41
N ASP A 297 -36.10 -4.82 8.72
CA ASP A 297 -36.19 -4.75 7.27
C ASP A 297 -34.89 -4.20 6.65
N VAL A 298 -33.77 -4.21 7.39
CA VAL A 298 -32.50 -3.59 6.96
C VAL A 298 -32.01 -4.13 5.62
N PHE A 299 -32.20 -5.42 5.36
CA PHE A 299 -31.84 -6.03 4.08
C PHE A 299 -32.73 -5.54 2.93
N ASP A 300 -34.03 -5.35 3.17
CA ASP A 300 -34.93 -4.82 2.14
C ASP A 300 -34.59 -3.36 1.81
N LEU A 301 -34.17 -2.58 2.81
CA LEU A 301 -33.66 -1.22 2.59
C LEU A 301 -32.37 -1.21 1.77
N GLN A 302 -31.42 -2.11 2.07
CA GLN A 302 -30.19 -2.26 1.29
C GLN A 302 -30.48 -2.68 -0.17
N ASP A 303 -31.43 -3.58 -0.39
CA ASP A 303 -31.85 -4.01 -1.72
C ASP A 303 -32.47 -2.84 -2.51
N GLN A 304 -33.26 -2.00 -1.84
CA GLN A 304 -33.82 -0.79 -2.46
C GLN A 304 -32.73 0.21 -2.83
N VAL A 305 -31.73 0.44 -1.96
CA VAL A 305 -30.59 1.32 -2.25
C VAL A 305 -29.83 0.78 -3.46
N THR A 306 -29.51 -0.52 -3.46
CA THR A 306 -28.77 -1.17 -4.53
C THR A 306 -29.53 -1.07 -5.86
N ALA A 307 -30.82 -1.41 -5.89
CA ALA A 307 -31.65 -1.33 -7.08
C ALA A 307 -31.76 0.10 -7.63
N SER A 308 -31.85 1.10 -6.74
CA SER A 308 -31.95 2.52 -7.10
C SER A 308 -30.63 3.05 -7.70
N VAL A 309 -29.49 2.74 -7.07
CA VAL A 309 -28.16 3.10 -7.58
C VAL A 309 -27.92 2.48 -8.96
N VAL A 310 -28.29 1.21 -9.12
CA VAL A 310 -28.17 0.51 -10.40
C VAL A 310 -29.06 1.11 -11.47
N GLY A 311 -30.31 1.45 -11.13
CA GLY A 311 -31.23 2.15 -12.03
C GLY A 311 -30.69 3.50 -12.49
N ALA A 312 -29.93 4.20 -11.63
CA ALA A 312 -29.26 5.45 -11.97
C ALA A 312 -28.05 5.26 -12.91
N ILE A 313 -27.27 4.17 -12.75
CA ILE A 313 -26.07 3.90 -13.57
C ILE A 313 -26.44 3.31 -14.94
N ALA A 314 -27.37 2.35 -14.98
CA ALA A 314 -27.73 1.63 -16.19
C ALA A 314 -29.25 1.40 -16.27
N PRO A 315 -30.02 2.38 -16.79
CA PRO A 315 -31.49 2.33 -16.84
C PRO A 315 -32.10 1.17 -17.66
N ARG A 316 -31.29 0.45 -18.45
CA ARG A 316 -31.73 -0.64 -19.36
C ARG A 316 -31.37 -2.05 -18.86
N LEU A 317 -31.24 -2.25 -17.55
CA LEU A 317 -30.70 -3.49 -16.98
C LEU A 317 -31.60 -4.73 -17.13
N GLU A 318 -30.96 -5.88 -17.32
CA GLU A 318 -31.57 -7.21 -17.31
C GLU A 318 -32.04 -7.60 -15.89
N LYS A 319 -33.34 -7.86 -15.72
CA LYS A 319 -33.97 -8.21 -14.42
C LYS A 319 -33.24 -9.35 -13.68
N ALA A 320 -32.64 -10.28 -14.41
CA ALA A 320 -31.90 -11.41 -13.84
C ALA A 320 -30.67 -11.00 -13.00
N GLU A 321 -30.00 -9.88 -13.33
CA GLU A 321 -28.85 -9.39 -12.56
C GLU A 321 -29.30 -8.70 -11.26
N ILE A 322 -30.44 -8.00 -11.28
CA ILE A 322 -31.05 -7.37 -10.09
C ILE A 322 -31.49 -8.45 -9.09
N GLU A 323 -32.15 -9.51 -9.55
CA GLU A 323 -32.62 -10.59 -8.67
C GLU A 323 -31.47 -11.40 -8.06
N ARG A 324 -30.30 -11.52 -8.73
CA ARG A 324 -29.10 -12.12 -8.12
C ARG A 324 -28.45 -11.23 -7.06
N ALA A 325 -28.58 -9.91 -7.20
CA ALA A 325 -28.04 -8.95 -6.23
C ALA A 325 -28.81 -8.97 -4.89
N LYS A 326 -30.14 -9.21 -4.93
CA LYS A 326 -31.04 -9.27 -3.77
C LYS A 326 -30.89 -10.49 -2.86
N ARG A 327 -29.95 -11.39 -3.15
CA ARG A 327 -29.80 -12.63 -2.39
C ARG A 327 -29.09 -12.36 -1.07
N LYS A 328 -29.83 -12.48 0.03
CA LYS A 328 -29.37 -12.24 1.40
C LYS A 328 -28.37 -13.33 1.86
N PRO A 329 -27.34 -13.01 2.67
CA PRO A 329 -26.40 -13.99 3.19
C PRO A 329 -27.02 -14.95 4.23
N THR A 330 -27.98 -14.47 5.01
CA THR A 330 -28.75 -15.23 6.04
C THR A 330 -30.08 -14.52 6.30
N ASP A 331 -31.08 -15.27 6.78
CA ASP A 331 -32.36 -14.72 7.28
C ASP A 331 -32.32 -14.40 8.79
N SER A 332 -31.22 -14.74 9.49
CA SER A 332 -31.03 -14.51 10.93
C SER A 332 -30.21 -13.26 11.20
N LEU A 333 -30.85 -12.24 11.80
CA LEU A 333 -30.19 -10.99 12.19
C LEU A 333 -29.11 -11.21 13.27
N ASP A 334 -29.32 -12.14 14.19
CA ASP A 334 -28.36 -12.45 15.26
C ASP A 334 -27.10 -13.14 14.70
N ALA A 335 -27.27 -14.07 13.75
CA ALA A 335 -26.13 -14.71 13.08
C ALA A 335 -25.34 -13.68 12.25
N TYR A 336 -26.07 -12.74 11.62
CA TYR A 336 -25.49 -11.67 10.84
C TYR A 336 -24.70 -10.67 11.69
N ASP A 337 -25.20 -10.26 12.87
CA ASP A 337 -24.46 -9.41 13.81
C ASP A 337 -23.12 -10.04 14.21
N TYR A 338 -23.14 -11.33 14.59
CA TYR A 338 -21.91 -12.05 14.93
C TYR A 338 -20.94 -12.10 13.75
N TYR A 339 -21.44 -12.33 12.54
CA TYR A 339 -20.61 -12.33 11.34
C TYR A 339 -19.96 -10.97 11.08
N LEU A 340 -20.71 -9.87 11.16
CA LEU A 340 -20.18 -8.51 10.95
C LEU A 340 -19.07 -8.19 11.97
N ARG A 341 -19.31 -8.49 13.25
CA ARG A 341 -18.30 -8.30 14.31
C ARG A 341 -17.07 -9.16 14.10
N GLY A 342 -17.25 -10.42 13.68
CA GLY A 342 -16.14 -11.32 13.35
C GLY A 342 -15.31 -10.81 12.19
N THR A 343 -15.97 -10.29 11.15
CA THR A 343 -15.32 -9.68 9.98
C THR A 343 -14.51 -8.44 10.37
N ALA A 344 -15.10 -7.52 11.14
CA ALA A 344 -14.41 -6.36 11.68
C ALA A 344 -13.17 -6.74 12.51
N SER A 345 -13.29 -7.75 13.37
CA SER A 345 -12.17 -8.25 14.19
C SER A 345 -11.04 -8.81 13.34
N ALA A 346 -11.33 -9.71 12.39
CA ALA A 346 -10.25 -10.31 11.59
C ALA A 346 -9.64 -9.38 10.52
N HIS A 347 -10.15 -8.16 10.34
CA HIS A 347 -9.45 -7.10 9.60
C HIS A 347 -8.28 -6.47 10.39
N GLN A 348 -8.23 -6.64 11.72
CA GLN A 348 -7.14 -6.11 12.56
C GLN A 348 -5.83 -6.90 12.43
N PHE A 349 -5.89 -8.12 11.87
CA PHE A 349 -4.73 -8.94 11.51
C PHE A 349 -3.73 -9.25 12.65
N THR A 350 -4.22 -9.33 13.90
CA THR A 350 -3.44 -9.79 15.07
C THR A 350 -3.85 -11.21 15.47
N ARG A 351 -3.02 -11.88 16.28
CA ARG A 351 -3.32 -13.23 16.77
C ARG A 351 -4.58 -13.23 17.65
N GLU A 352 -4.71 -12.22 18.51
CA GLU A 352 -5.83 -12.02 19.42
C GLU A 352 -7.13 -11.72 18.65
N ALA A 353 -7.06 -10.83 17.66
CA ALA A 353 -8.21 -10.50 16.82
C ALA A 353 -8.63 -11.67 15.92
N ASN A 354 -7.67 -12.47 15.42
CA ASN A 354 -7.98 -13.72 14.71
C ASN A 354 -8.74 -14.72 15.60
N GLN A 355 -8.35 -14.84 16.87
CA GLN A 355 -9.03 -15.71 17.83
C GLN A 355 -10.44 -15.22 18.14
N GLU A 356 -10.63 -13.92 18.36
CA GLU A 356 -11.95 -13.34 18.59
C GLU A 356 -12.86 -13.46 17.36
N ALA A 357 -12.33 -13.20 16.16
CA ALA A 357 -13.04 -13.40 14.91
C ALA A 357 -13.50 -14.85 14.72
N LEU A 358 -12.63 -15.83 14.98
CA LEU A 358 -13.00 -17.24 14.93
C LEU A 358 -14.15 -17.56 15.90
N ARG A 359 -14.08 -17.05 17.14
CA ARG A 359 -15.14 -17.23 18.13
C ARG A 359 -16.49 -16.65 17.66
N LEU A 360 -16.46 -15.48 17.00
CA LEU A 360 -17.66 -14.83 16.47
C LEU A 360 -18.24 -15.56 15.26
N PHE A 361 -17.40 -16.02 14.33
CA PHE A 361 -17.87 -16.83 13.20
C PHE A 361 -18.46 -18.16 13.63
N LEU A 362 -17.88 -18.83 14.63
CA LEU A 362 -18.45 -20.06 15.19
C LEU A 362 -19.81 -19.80 15.87
N LYS A 363 -19.98 -18.68 16.58
CA LYS A 363 -21.30 -18.29 17.10
C LYS A 363 -22.33 -18.01 16.00
N ALA A 364 -21.93 -17.36 14.91
CA ALA A 364 -22.80 -17.15 13.76
C ALA A 364 -23.28 -18.50 13.17
N ILE A 365 -22.39 -19.49 13.10
CA ILE A 365 -22.71 -20.87 12.65
C ILE A 365 -23.62 -21.59 13.65
N GLU A 366 -23.43 -21.41 14.96
CA GLU A 366 -24.30 -21.99 15.99
C GLU A 366 -25.74 -21.46 15.88
N VAL A 367 -25.89 -20.16 15.59
CA VAL A 367 -27.20 -19.51 15.44
C VAL A 367 -27.85 -19.87 14.10
N ASP A 368 -27.08 -19.87 13.00
CA ASP A 368 -27.54 -20.29 11.68
C ASP A 368 -26.56 -21.28 11.02
N PRO A 369 -26.81 -22.60 11.15
CA PRO A 369 -25.99 -23.64 10.54
C PRO A 369 -25.97 -23.63 9.00
N ASN A 370 -26.86 -22.89 8.35
CA ASN A 370 -26.87 -22.76 6.88
C ASN A 370 -26.09 -21.53 6.39
N PHE A 371 -25.54 -20.72 7.29
CA PHE A 371 -24.84 -19.48 6.94
C PHE A 371 -23.45 -19.74 6.36
N ALA A 372 -23.40 -20.10 5.07
CA ALA A 372 -22.19 -20.52 4.36
C ALA A 372 -21.01 -19.52 4.50
N THR A 373 -21.29 -18.22 4.46
CA THR A 373 -20.25 -17.18 4.58
C THR A 373 -19.54 -17.20 5.93
N ALA A 374 -20.25 -17.56 7.02
CA ALA A 374 -19.65 -17.67 8.35
C ALA A 374 -18.66 -18.84 8.42
N TYR A 375 -18.94 -19.96 7.76
CA TYR A 375 -17.96 -21.04 7.58
C TYR A 375 -16.72 -20.57 6.83
N GLY A 376 -16.90 -19.80 5.74
CA GLY A 376 -15.79 -19.17 5.02
C GLY A 376 -14.96 -18.24 5.92
N GLY A 377 -15.61 -17.44 6.77
CA GLY A 377 -14.96 -16.59 7.78
C GLY A 377 -14.12 -17.39 8.78
N ALA A 378 -14.65 -18.51 9.29
CA ALA A 378 -13.90 -19.41 10.18
C ALA A 378 -12.68 -20.05 9.47
N VAL A 379 -12.85 -20.50 8.22
CA VAL A 379 -11.75 -21.04 7.40
C VAL A 379 -10.67 -19.99 7.16
N ARG A 380 -11.05 -18.73 6.90
CA ARG A 380 -10.11 -17.61 6.80
C ARG A 380 -9.24 -17.50 8.05
N CYS A 381 -9.82 -17.63 9.24
CA CYS A 381 -9.06 -17.55 10.48
C CYS A 381 -8.02 -18.67 10.57
N PHE A 382 -8.37 -19.91 10.23
CA PHE A 382 -7.43 -21.03 10.20
C PHE A 382 -6.36 -20.89 9.12
N ALA A 383 -6.71 -20.41 7.92
CA ALA A 383 -5.77 -20.11 6.86
C ALA A 383 -4.73 -19.06 7.29
N GLN A 384 -5.17 -18.00 7.98
CA GLN A 384 -4.28 -17.00 8.58
C GLN A 384 -3.37 -17.61 9.65
N ARG A 385 -3.89 -18.47 10.53
CA ARG A 385 -3.07 -19.18 11.53
C ARG A 385 -2.01 -20.06 10.87
N ARG A 386 -2.37 -20.79 9.81
CA ARG A 386 -1.44 -21.60 9.04
C ARG A 386 -0.33 -20.75 8.42
N ALA A 387 -0.70 -19.67 7.73
CA ALA A 387 0.25 -18.80 7.03
C ALA A 387 1.22 -18.08 7.96
N ASN A 388 0.80 -17.75 9.19
CA ASN A 388 1.60 -17.02 10.17
C ASN A 388 2.21 -17.93 11.26
N GLY A 389 2.05 -19.26 11.17
CA GLY A 389 2.57 -20.21 12.17
C GLY A 389 1.93 -20.12 13.56
N TRP A 390 0.68 -19.67 13.65
CA TRP A 390 -0.06 -19.50 14.91
C TRP A 390 -0.86 -20.74 15.35
N MET A 391 -0.85 -21.81 14.56
CA MET A 391 -1.53 -23.06 14.91
C MET A 391 -0.91 -23.67 16.16
N ALA A 392 -1.75 -24.00 17.13
CA ALA A 392 -1.36 -24.65 18.36
C ALA A 392 -1.34 -26.18 18.21
N ASP A 393 -2.33 -26.74 17.51
CA ASP A 393 -2.41 -28.16 17.20
C ASP A 393 -2.65 -28.34 15.69
N PRO A 394 -1.58 -28.51 14.89
CA PRO A 394 -1.71 -28.62 13.45
C PRO A 394 -2.59 -29.77 12.98
N ILE A 395 -2.65 -30.90 13.71
CA ILE A 395 -3.43 -32.07 13.30
C ILE A 395 -4.92 -31.77 13.50
N LEU A 396 -5.30 -31.33 14.70
CA LEU A 396 -6.68 -31.03 15.04
C LEU A 396 -7.21 -29.84 14.24
N GLU A 397 -6.42 -28.77 14.11
CA GLU A 397 -6.82 -27.58 13.35
C GLU A 397 -6.93 -27.88 11.84
N THR A 398 -6.12 -28.78 11.29
CA THR A 398 -6.26 -29.22 9.88
C THR A 398 -7.55 -30.02 9.67
N ALA A 399 -7.88 -30.93 10.59
CA ALA A 399 -9.12 -31.71 10.53
C ALA A 399 -10.36 -30.80 10.63
N GLU A 400 -10.33 -29.82 11.54
CA GLU A 400 -11.43 -28.88 11.71
C GLU A 400 -11.55 -27.92 10.51
N THR A 401 -10.43 -27.45 9.96
CA THR A 401 -10.42 -26.66 8.73
C THR A 401 -11.05 -27.44 7.58
N MET A 402 -10.72 -28.73 7.43
CA MET A 402 -11.30 -29.57 6.38
C MET A 402 -12.83 -29.68 6.54
N ARG A 403 -13.32 -29.87 7.77
CA ARG A 403 -14.77 -29.91 8.05
C ARG A 403 -15.45 -28.60 7.67
N LEU A 404 -14.93 -27.47 8.16
CA LEU A 404 -15.49 -26.14 7.91
C LEU A 404 -15.44 -25.76 6.43
N ALA A 405 -14.32 -26.04 5.75
CA ALA A 405 -14.16 -25.75 4.33
C ALA A 405 -15.14 -26.56 3.47
N ARG A 406 -15.34 -27.85 3.78
CA ARG A 406 -16.34 -28.69 3.10
C ARG A 406 -17.76 -28.17 3.33
N CYS A 407 -18.09 -27.70 4.54
CA CYS A 407 -19.37 -27.04 4.82
C CYS A 407 -19.52 -25.73 4.01
N ALA A 408 -18.49 -24.88 3.99
CA ALA A 408 -18.51 -23.62 3.25
C ALA A 408 -18.80 -23.83 1.76
N VAL A 409 -18.15 -24.80 1.11
CA VAL A 409 -18.36 -25.08 -0.32
C VAL A 409 -19.67 -25.83 -0.61
N ALA A 410 -20.15 -26.67 0.32
CA ALA A 410 -21.39 -27.43 0.15
C ALA A 410 -22.63 -26.54 0.29
N LEU A 411 -22.63 -25.64 1.28
CA LEU A 411 -23.71 -24.69 1.54
C LEU A 411 -23.61 -23.47 0.60
N GLY A 412 -22.38 -23.01 0.31
CA GLY A 412 -22.11 -21.79 -0.43
C GLY A 412 -22.10 -21.95 -1.96
N LYS A 413 -22.89 -22.85 -2.55
CA LYS A 413 -22.88 -23.09 -4.01
C LYS A 413 -23.06 -21.82 -4.86
N ASP A 414 -23.77 -20.84 -4.29
CA ASP A 414 -24.03 -19.53 -4.90
C ASP A 414 -23.41 -18.36 -4.10
N ASP A 415 -22.51 -18.65 -3.16
CA ASP A 415 -21.77 -17.66 -2.36
C ASP A 415 -20.29 -17.69 -2.75
N ALA A 416 -19.88 -16.67 -3.49
CA ALA A 416 -18.50 -16.52 -3.94
C ALA A 416 -17.50 -16.42 -2.77
N ASN A 417 -17.86 -15.78 -1.66
CA ASN A 417 -16.93 -15.60 -0.54
C ASN A 417 -16.73 -16.91 0.23
N ALA A 418 -17.82 -17.66 0.46
CA ALA A 418 -17.75 -18.99 1.07
C ALA A 418 -16.92 -19.96 0.21
N LEU A 419 -17.13 -19.97 -1.11
CA LEU A 419 -16.37 -20.79 -2.05
C LEU A 419 -14.89 -20.38 -2.12
N ALA A 420 -14.58 -19.08 -2.12
CA ALA A 420 -13.21 -18.59 -2.18
C ALA A 420 -12.40 -18.99 -0.94
N TRP A 421 -12.93 -18.74 0.27
CA TRP A 421 -12.25 -19.11 1.50
C TRP A 421 -12.25 -20.60 1.75
N GLY A 422 -13.35 -21.31 1.47
CA GLY A 422 -13.40 -22.77 1.52
C GLY A 422 -12.36 -23.41 0.60
N GLY A 423 -12.26 -22.93 -0.65
CA GLY A 423 -11.26 -23.39 -1.60
C GLY A 423 -9.83 -23.13 -1.16
N LEU A 424 -9.54 -21.95 -0.59
CA LEU A 424 -8.22 -21.67 -0.01
C LEU A 424 -7.91 -22.60 1.17
N GLY A 425 -8.86 -22.85 2.08
CA GLY A 425 -8.67 -23.76 3.20
C GLY A 425 -8.30 -25.17 2.74
N LEU A 426 -9.02 -25.69 1.73
CA LEU A 426 -8.72 -26.96 1.11
C LEU A 426 -7.30 -26.98 0.50
N ALA A 427 -6.91 -25.94 -0.24
CA ALA A 427 -5.60 -25.89 -0.88
C ALA A 427 -4.43 -25.70 0.12
N LEU A 428 -4.50 -24.67 0.97
CA LEU A 428 -3.41 -24.26 1.85
C LEU A 428 -3.25 -25.18 3.07
N VAL A 429 -4.35 -25.49 3.74
CA VAL A 429 -4.35 -26.21 5.01
C VAL A 429 -4.48 -27.71 4.79
N CYS A 430 -5.47 -28.13 3.98
CA CYS A 430 -5.73 -29.55 3.72
C CYS A 430 -4.88 -30.15 2.59
N ARG A 431 -4.11 -29.32 1.87
CA ARG A 431 -3.23 -29.73 0.75
C ARG A 431 -3.98 -30.32 -0.46
N GLU A 432 -5.27 -30.02 -0.61
CA GLU A 432 -6.09 -30.39 -1.77
C GLU A 432 -6.07 -29.26 -2.81
N LEU A 433 -4.94 -29.05 -3.48
CA LEU A 433 -4.71 -27.91 -4.38
C LEU A 433 -5.73 -27.83 -5.53
N GLU A 434 -5.99 -28.95 -6.21
CA GLU A 434 -6.88 -29.01 -7.36
C GLU A 434 -8.34 -28.76 -6.97
N ASN A 435 -8.79 -29.36 -5.87
CA ASN A 435 -10.15 -29.13 -5.35
C ASN A 435 -10.30 -27.67 -4.91
N GLY A 436 -9.31 -27.14 -4.19
CA GLY A 436 -9.31 -25.74 -3.77
C GLY A 436 -9.37 -24.79 -4.96
N ALA A 437 -8.53 -25.02 -5.98
CA ALA A 437 -8.55 -24.26 -7.23
C ALA A 437 -9.92 -24.25 -7.92
N ALA A 438 -10.57 -25.40 -8.02
CA ALA A 438 -11.88 -25.52 -8.66
C ALA A 438 -12.96 -24.68 -7.93
N HIS A 439 -12.96 -24.69 -6.60
CA HIS A 439 -13.92 -23.90 -5.82
C HIS A 439 -13.65 -22.39 -5.91
N VAL A 440 -12.38 -21.95 -5.87
CA VAL A 440 -12.07 -20.52 -6.06
C VAL A 440 -12.39 -20.06 -7.49
N GLU A 441 -12.20 -20.91 -8.51
CA GLU A 441 -12.60 -20.58 -9.88
C GLU A 441 -14.12 -20.43 -10.01
N GLN A 442 -14.90 -21.27 -9.31
CA GLN A 442 -16.35 -21.08 -9.24
C GLN A 442 -16.72 -19.76 -8.55
N ALA A 443 -16.01 -19.38 -7.48
CA ALA A 443 -16.20 -18.08 -6.84
C ALA A 443 -15.97 -16.91 -7.81
N LEU A 444 -14.92 -16.97 -8.64
CA LEU A 444 -14.63 -15.96 -9.67
C LEU A 444 -15.73 -15.87 -10.74
N LYS A 445 -16.31 -17.02 -11.13
CA LYS A 445 -17.45 -17.06 -12.06
C LYS A 445 -18.69 -16.42 -11.44
N LEU A 446 -18.93 -16.62 -10.15
CA LEU A 446 -20.07 -16.03 -9.43
C LEU A 446 -19.90 -14.53 -9.20
N ASN A 447 -18.72 -14.08 -8.77
CA ASN A 447 -18.43 -12.68 -8.48
C ASN A 447 -17.06 -12.28 -9.06
N PRO A 448 -17.01 -11.73 -10.29
CA PRO A 448 -15.75 -11.32 -10.91
C PRO A 448 -15.18 -10.02 -10.33
N ASN A 449 -15.88 -9.32 -9.44
CA ASN A 449 -15.40 -8.13 -8.74
C ASN A 449 -14.86 -8.44 -7.33
N LEU A 450 -14.89 -9.71 -6.89
CA LEU A 450 -14.35 -10.10 -5.59
C LEU A 450 -12.82 -10.15 -5.62
N ALA A 451 -12.17 -9.04 -5.29
CA ALA A 451 -10.70 -8.90 -5.28
C ALA A 451 -10.01 -10.03 -4.50
N THR A 452 -10.56 -10.40 -3.34
CA THR A 452 -10.07 -11.50 -2.51
C THR A 452 -10.04 -12.82 -3.28
N ALA A 453 -11.08 -13.17 -4.04
CA ALA A 453 -11.10 -14.42 -4.79
C ALA A 453 -10.02 -14.46 -5.89
N TRP A 454 -9.71 -13.32 -6.52
CA TRP A 454 -8.61 -13.21 -7.47
C TRP A 454 -7.25 -13.45 -6.80
N HIS A 455 -7.00 -12.80 -5.67
CA HIS A 455 -5.79 -12.98 -4.88
C HIS A 455 -5.62 -14.43 -4.39
N LEU A 456 -6.68 -15.02 -3.80
CA LEU A 456 -6.65 -16.40 -3.32
C LEU A 456 -6.43 -17.39 -4.48
N SER A 457 -7.03 -17.13 -5.65
CA SER A 457 -6.80 -17.94 -6.84
C SER A 457 -5.35 -17.83 -7.30
N ALA A 458 -4.77 -16.62 -7.31
CA ALA A 458 -3.39 -16.41 -7.69
C ALA A 458 -2.41 -17.17 -6.79
N LEU A 459 -2.61 -17.15 -5.46
CA LEU A 459 -1.83 -17.95 -4.52
C LEU A 459 -1.85 -19.44 -4.86
N ILE A 460 -3.05 -20.00 -5.12
CA ILE A 460 -3.19 -21.40 -5.49
C ILE A 460 -2.51 -21.69 -6.84
N ARG A 461 -2.57 -20.75 -7.79
CA ARG A 461 -1.90 -20.88 -9.10
C ARG A 461 -0.38 -20.88 -8.97
N VAL A 462 0.20 -20.09 -8.05
CA VAL A 462 1.63 -20.21 -7.71
C VAL A 462 1.94 -21.63 -7.22
N TRP A 463 1.12 -22.17 -6.31
CA TRP A 463 1.34 -23.51 -5.76
C TRP A 463 1.19 -24.63 -6.78
N LEU A 464 0.31 -24.46 -7.77
CA LEU A 464 0.15 -25.38 -8.91
C LEU A 464 1.29 -25.26 -9.94
N GLY A 465 2.15 -24.24 -9.85
CA GLY A 465 3.21 -23.97 -10.83
C GLY A 465 2.70 -23.27 -12.09
N GLU A 466 1.66 -22.44 -11.97
CA GLU A 466 1.04 -21.67 -13.06
C GLU A 466 1.32 -20.16 -12.89
N PRO A 467 2.60 -19.72 -13.01
CA PRO A 467 2.99 -18.38 -12.58
C PRO A 467 2.43 -17.24 -13.44
N GLU A 468 2.25 -17.45 -14.76
CA GLU A 468 1.69 -16.41 -15.64
C GLU A 468 0.24 -16.10 -15.28
N THR A 469 -0.56 -17.14 -15.04
CA THR A 469 -1.94 -17.00 -14.57
C THR A 469 -1.98 -16.30 -13.21
N ALA A 470 -1.09 -16.68 -12.29
CA ALA A 470 -1.00 -16.05 -10.98
C ALA A 470 -0.70 -14.54 -11.07
N ILE A 471 0.24 -14.13 -11.93
CA ILE A 471 0.57 -12.70 -12.12
C ILE A 471 -0.62 -11.93 -12.69
N ALA A 472 -1.29 -12.46 -13.71
CA ALA A 472 -2.47 -11.83 -14.28
C ALA A 472 -3.60 -11.68 -13.24
N TYR A 473 -3.78 -12.69 -12.38
CA TYR A 473 -4.81 -12.69 -11.34
C TYR A 473 -4.47 -11.71 -10.20
N GLU A 474 -3.22 -11.59 -9.79
CA GLU A 474 -2.79 -10.58 -8.81
C GLU A 474 -2.95 -9.16 -9.36
N GLN A 475 -2.58 -8.93 -10.64
CA GLN A 475 -2.82 -7.63 -11.29
C GLN A 475 -4.31 -7.26 -11.27
N ARG A 476 -5.20 -8.24 -11.49
CA ARG A 476 -6.64 -8.04 -11.40
C ARG A 476 -7.10 -7.74 -9.97
N ALA A 477 -6.58 -8.47 -8.98
CA ALA A 477 -6.88 -8.24 -7.56
C ALA A 477 -6.48 -6.83 -7.12
N MET A 478 -5.24 -6.43 -7.41
CA MET A 478 -4.73 -5.08 -7.12
C MET A 478 -5.50 -3.99 -7.89
N ARG A 479 -6.01 -4.27 -9.09
CA ARG A 479 -6.86 -3.32 -9.81
C ARG A 479 -8.23 -3.12 -9.17
N LEU A 480 -8.82 -4.19 -8.62
CA LEU A 480 -10.09 -4.14 -7.89
C LEU A 480 -9.93 -3.54 -6.49
N SER A 481 -8.73 -3.63 -5.89
CA SER A 481 -8.42 -3.05 -4.59
C SER A 481 -7.05 -2.32 -4.60
N PRO A 482 -6.95 -1.14 -5.26
CA PRO A 482 -5.67 -0.45 -5.46
C PRO A 482 -5.05 0.14 -4.18
N LEU A 483 -5.87 0.41 -3.15
CA LEU A 483 -5.46 0.96 -1.86
C LEU A 483 -5.68 -0.07 -0.73
N ASP A 484 -5.67 -1.36 -1.04
CA ASP A 484 -5.89 -2.41 -0.05
C ASP A 484 -4.85 -2.33 1.09
N PRO A 485 -5.23 -2.36 2.37
CA PRO A 485 -4.27 -2.48 3.46
C PRO A 485 -3.39 -3.73 3.37
N LEU A 486 -3.85 -4.77 2.65
CA LEU A 486 -3.11 -6.01 2.42
C LEU A 486 -2.34 -6.00 1.08
N ILE A 487 -2.15 -4.84 0.43
CA ILE A 487 -1.46 -4.73 -0.86
C ILE A 487 -0.05 -5.34 -0.80
N GLY A 488 0.65 -5.23 0.33
CA GLY A 488 1.96 -5.87 0.53
C GLY A 488 1.92 -7.40 0.39
N GLN A 489 0.80 -8.04 0.77
CA GLN A 489 0.62 -9.49 0.60
C GLN A 489 0.39 -9.85 -0.87
N MET A 490 -0.39 -9.07 -1.62
CA MET A 490 -0.59 -9.25 -3.07
C MET A 490 0.72 -9.03 -3.85
N GLN A 491 1.50 -8.02 -3.45
CA GLN A 491 2.84 -7.78 -4.00
C GLN A 491 3.81 -8.93 -3.69
N SER A 492 3.74 -9.48 -2.48
CA SER A 492 4.52 -10.66 -2.10
C SER A 492 4.12 -11.87 -2.94
N ALA A 493 2.84 -12.14 -3.12
CA ALA A 493 2.35 -13.22 -3.99
C ALA A 493 2.78 -13.04 -5.45
N THR A 494 2.79 -11.80 -5.95
CA THR A 494 3.33 -11.46 -7.27
C THR A 494 4.82 -11.79 -7.36
N ALA A 495 5.61 -11.47 -6.33
CA ALA A 495 7.02 -11.85 -6.27
C ALA A 495 7.22 -13.38 -6.31
N TRP A 496 6.41 -14.13 -5.58
CA TRP A 496 6.43 -15.59 -5.59
C TRP A 496 6.13 -16.16 -6.99
N ALA A 497 5.16 -15.57 -7.70
CA ALA A 497 4.85 -15.97 -9.07
C ALA A 497 6.00 -15.66 -10.05
N HIS A 498 6.64 -14.49 -9.92
CA HIS A 498 7.83 -14.16 -10.73
C HIS A 498 9.01 -15.10 -10.44
N LEU A 499 9.24 -15.47 -9.19
CA LEU A 499 10.28 -16.44 -8.83
C LEU A 499 9.97 -17.83 -9.43
N ALA A 500 8.72 -18.30 -9.35
CA ALA A 500 8.30 -19.55 -9.98
C ALA A 500 8.44 -19.52 -11.52
N ALA A 501 8.33 -18.35 -12.14
CA ALA A 501 8.60 -18.17 -13.57
C ALA A 501 10.09 -17.99 -13.94
N GLY A 502 11.01 -18.01 -12.96
CA GLY A 502 12.44 -17.77 -13.19
C GLY A 502 12.82 -16.31 -13.45
N ARG A 503 11.91 -15.36 -13.17
CA ARG A 503 12.12 -13.90 -13.30
C ARG A 503 12.61 -13.31 -11.98
N TYR A 504 13.87 -13.56 -11.64
CA TYR A 504 14.41 -13.27 -10.32
C TYR A 504 14.56 -11.77 -10.02
N ASP A 505 14.87 -10.95 -11.04
CA ASP A 505 14.97 -9.50 -10.87
C ASP A 505 13.60 -8.90 -10.51
N GLU A 506 12.57 -9.26 -11.26
CA GLU A 506 11.20 -8.84 -10.99
C GLU A 506 10.68 -9.39 -9.66
N ALA A 507 11.01 -10.64 -9.33
CA ALA A 507 10.67 -11.22 -8.03
C ALA A 507 11.27 -10.40 -6.88
N SER A 508 12.57 -10.08 -6.94
CA SER A 508 13.23 -9.27 -5.91
C SER A 508 12.67 -7.84 -5.84
N SER A 509 12.31 -7.25 -6.98
CA SER A 509 11.69 -5.92 -7.06
C SER A 509 10.32 -5.89 -6.38
N TRP A 510 9.43 -6.84 -6.73
CA TRP A 510 8.12 -6.98 -6.09
C TRP A 510 8.22 -7.33 -4.60
N ALA A 511 9.17 -8.17 -4.22
CA ALA A 511 9.42 -8.51 -2.83
C ALA A 511 9.89 -7.29 -2.02
N GLY A 512 10.76 -6.44 -2.60
CA GLY A 512 11.19 -5.20 -1.98
C GLY A 512 10.03 -4.20 -1.79
N ARG A 513 9.07 -4.15 -2.72
CA ARG A 513 7.82 -3.38 -2.53
C ARG A 513 7.01 -3.95 -1.36
N ALA A 514 6.79 -5.25 -1.34
CA ALA A 514 6.06 -5.93 -0.28
C ALA A 514 6.68 -5.71 1.11
N MET A 515 8.01 -5.71 1.20
CA MET A 515 8.74 -5.42 2.45
C MET A 515 8.58 -3.96 2.92
N ARG A 516 8.43 -3.00 2.00
CA ARG A 516 8.16 -1.60 2.37
C ARG A 516 6.72 -1.41 2.85
N GLU A 517 5.76 -2.03 2.17
CA GLU A 517 4.35 -1.96 2.52
C GLU A 517 4.02 -2.76 3.79
N THR A 518 4.68 -3.90 4.00
CA THR A 518 4.45 -4.78 5.15
C THR A 518 5.78 -5.33 5.70
N PRO A 519 6.52 -4.53 6.50
CA PRO A 519 7.86 -4.88 6.97
C PRO A 519 7.96 -6.17 7.79
N HIS A 520 6.87 -6.62 8.40
CA HIS A 520 6.81 -7.85 9.20
C HIS A 520 6.30 -9.07 8.41
N TRP A 521 6.10 -8.96 7.08
CA TRP A 521 5.62 -10.07 6.25
C TRP A 521 6.75 -11.01 5.82
N VAL A 522 7.02 -12.03 6.64
CA VAL A 522 8.10 -13.02 6.44
C VAL A 522 8.16 -13.61 5.02
N PRO A 523 7.04 -14.01 4.37
CA PRO A 523 7.11 -14.57 3.01
C PRO A 523 7.75 -13.66 1.97
N ALA A 524 7.72 -12.32 2.12
CA ALA A 524 8.41 -11.40 1.21
C ALA A 524 9.95 -11.50 1.34
N TYR A 525 10.45 -11.69 2.55
CA TYR A 525 11.89 -11.84 2.79
C TYR A 525 12.42 -13.18 2.27
N ILE A 526 11.63 -14.25 2.37
CA ILE A 526 11.99 -15.57 1.81
C ILE A 526 12.19 -15.46 0.30
N VAL A 527 11.21 -14.93 -0.43
CA VAL A 527 11.29 -14.81 -1.89
C VAL A 527 12.40 -13.83 -2.32
N ALA A 528 12.61 -12.72 -1.59
CA ALA A 528 13.70 -11.80 -1.87
C ALA A 528 15.09 -12.44 -1.68
N ALA A 529 15.33 -13.11 -0.54
CA ALA A 529 16.60 -13.76 -0.26
C ALA A 529 16.93 -14.85 -1.29
N ALA A 530 15.95 -15.70 -1.62
CA ALA A 530 16.12 -16.72 -2.66
C ALA A 530 16.39 -16.09 -4.03
N SER A 531 15.61 -15.08 -4.43
CA SER A 531 15.76 -14.41 -5.74
C SER A 531 17.12 -13.74 -5.88
N TYR A 532 17.59 -13.01 -4.87
CA TYR A 532 18.90 -12.36 -4.91
C TYR A 532 20.04 -13.38 -5.00
N ALA A 533 19.97 -14.47 -4.24
CA ALA A 533 20.99 -15.51 -4.27
C ALA A 533 21.07 -16.19 -5.64
N ILE A 534 19.92 -16.55 -6.22
CA ILE A 534 19.85 -17.19 -7.55
C ILE A 534 20.34 -16.24 -8.64
N ALA A 535 20.06 -14.94 -8.52
CA ALA A 535 20.57 -13.90 -9.42
C ALA A 535 22.06 -13.56 -9.20
N GLY A 536 22.77 -14.24 -8.30
CA GLY A 536 24.18 -14.02 -8.00
C GLY A 536 24.48 -12.79 -7.13
N ARG A 537 23.45 -12.10 -6.61
CA ARG A 537 23.58 -10.93 -5.72
C ARG A 537 23.68 -11.38 -4.25
N LEU A 538 24.77 -12.08 -3.94
CA LEU A 538 24.93 -12.78 -2.64
C LEU A 538 24.94 -11.83 -1.43
N ASP A 539 25.52 -10.64 -1.54
CA ASP A 539 25.56 -9.71 -0.40
C ASP A 539 24.18 -9.18 -0.03
N ALA A 540 23.37 -8.79 -1.04
CA ALA A 540 21.97 -8.43 -0.84
C ALA A 540 21.14 -9.61 -0.30
N ALA A 541 21.41 -10.83 -0.79
CA ALA A 541 20.74 -12.03 -0.29
C ALA A 541 21.01 -12.26 1.20
N ARG A 542 22.27 -12.11 1.65
CA ARG A 542 22.68 -12.23 3.06
C ARG A 542 22.07 -11.14 3.94
N GLU A 543 21.97 -9.92 3.45
CA GLU A 543 21.34 -8.81 4.19
C GLU A 543 19.84 -9.08 4.43
N VAL A 544 19.14 -9.53 3.38
CA VAL A 544 17.73 -9.92 3.49
C VAL A 544 17.57 -11.14 4.39
N ALA A 545 18.46 -12.14 4.29
CA ALA A 545 18.45 -13.31 5.17
C ALA A 545 18.67 -12.95 6.65
N ALA A 546 19.59 -12.02 6.95
CA ALA A 546 19.78 -11.50 8.29
C ALA A 546 18.51 -10.79 8.80
N SER A 547 17.82 -10.05 7.93
CA SER A 547 16.53 -9.41 8.24
C SER A 547 15.43 -10.44 8.51
N LEU A 548 15.34 -11.49 7.69
CA LEU A 548 14.43 -12.62 7.89
C LEU A 548 14.65 -13.25 9.28
N LEU A 549 15.90 -13.54 9.66
CA LEU A 549 16.21 -14.15 10.96
C LEU A 549 15.96 -13.22 12.15
N ARG A 550 16.00 -11.90 11.97
CA ARG A 550 15.56 -10.95 13.01
C ARG A 550 14.04 -11.02 13.22
N LEU A 551 13.27 -11.20 12.15
CA LEU A 551 11.80 -11.33 12.22
C LEU A 551 11.36 -12.72 12.69
N SER A 552 12.08 -13.76 12.26
CA SER A 552 11.80 -15.16 12.60
C SER A 552 13.09 -15.90 12.93
N PRO A 553 13.58 -15.82 14.18
CA PRO A 553 14.83 -16.47 14.60
C PRO A 553 14.81 -18.00 14.48
N ALA A 554 13.62 -18.59 14.53
CA ALA A 554 13.40 -20.04 14.43
C ALA A 554 13.22 -20.54 12.99
N PHE A 555 13.28 -19.66 11.98
CA PHE A 555 13.12 -20.04 10.59
C PHE A 555 14.23 -21.02 10.15
N ARG A 556 13.84 -22.09 9.46
CA ARG A 556 14.73 -23.11 8.89
C ARG A 556 14.29 -23.48 7.48
N ILE A 557 15.23 -23.80 6.59
CA ILE A 557 14.93 -24.19 5.20
C ILE A 557 14.04 -25.44 5.15
N SER A 558 14.27 -26.39 6.06
CA SER A 558 13.46 -27.60 6.26
C SER A 558 11.96 -27.33 6.50
N GLN A 559 11.59 -26.12 6.97
CA GLN A 559 10.20 -25.75 7.22
C GLN A 559 9.45 -25.32 5.94
N LEU A 560 10.14 -25.05 4.82
CA LEU A 560 9.53 -24.53 3.59
C LEU A 560 8.43 -25.46 3.04
N GLY A 561 8.69 -26.77 2.99
CA GLY A 561 7.72 -27.75 2.49
C GLY A 561 6.46 -27.83 3.34
N ASN A 562 6.57 -27.52 4.64
CA ASN A 562 5.40 -27.40 5.52
C ASN A 562 4.68 -26.06 5.33
N ALA A 563 5.42 -24.96 5.11
CA ALA A 563 4.84 -23.63 4.97
C ALA A 563 4.08 -23.43 3.64
N PHE A 564 4.60 -23.96 2.53
CA PHE A 564 4.05 -23.71 1.19
C PHE A 564 3.68 -25.02 0.48
N PRO A 565 2.43 -25.21 0.03
CA PRO A 565 2.00 -26.44 -0.65
C PRO A 565 2.45 -26.45 -2.13
N LEU A 566 3.74 -26.27 -2.41
CA LEU A 566 4.23 -26.27 -3.79
C LEU A 566 4.06 -27.66 -4.42
N ARG A 567 3.34 -27.75 -5.54
CA ARG A 567 3.11 -28.99 -6.30
C ARG A 567 4.40 -29.52 -6.92
N ARG A 568 5.23 -28.60 -7.41
CA ARG A 568 6.46 -28.91 -8.15
C ARG A 568 7.65 -29.01 -7.19
N PRO A 569 8.27 -30.19 -7.01
CA PRO A 569 9.42 -30.34 -6.13
C PRO A 569 10.62 -29.49 -6.58
N GLU A 570 10.76 -29.26 -7.89
CA GLU A 570 11.77 -28.41 -8.50
C GLU A 570 11.69 -26.94 -8.05
N ASP A 571 10.48 -26.40 -7.86
CA ASP A 571 10.31 -25.03 -7.39
C ASP A 571 10.74 -24.92 -5.92
N LEU A 572 10.36 -25.89 -5.09
CA LEU A 572 10.80 -25.97 -3.70
C LEU A 572 12.32 -26.13 -3.58
N ALA A 573 12.92 -27.00 -4.39
CA ALA A 573 14.37 -27.21 -4.42
C ALA A 573 15.11 -25.93 -4.84
N ARG A 574 14.63 -25.23 -5.88
CA ARG A 574 15.18 -23.96 -6.34
C ARG A 574 15.18 -22.89 -5.25
N ILE A 575 14.07 -22.77 -4.51
CA ILE A 575 13.98 -21.84 -3.37
C ILE A 575 14.97 -22.23 -2.28
N ALA A 576 15.00 -23.51 -1.89
CA ALA A 576 15.91 -24.01 -0.86
C ALA A 576 17.39 -23.78 -1.25
N ASP A 577 17.76 -24.01 -2.51
CA ASP A 577 19.10 -23.74 -3.04
C ASP A 577 19.44 -22.25 -2.95
N GLY A 578 18.50 -21.37 -3.32
CA GLY A 578 18.66 -19.92 -3.18
C GLY A 578 18.86 -19.49 -1.72
N LEU A 579 18.05 -20.02 -0.80
CA LEU A 579 18.18 -19.71 0.63
C LEU A 579 19.51 -20.24 1.22
N ARG A 580 19.98 -21.41 0.78
CA ARG A 580 21.33 -21.90 1.12
C ARG A 580 22.42 -20.94 0.62
N GLY A 581 22.28 -20.45 -0.61
CA GLY A 581 23.15 -19.41 -1.17
C GLY A 581 23.15 -18.10 -0.36
N ALA A 582 22.01 -17.77 0.26
CA ALA A 582 21.85 -16.64 1.19
C ALA A 582 22.35 -16.93 2.63
N CYS A 583 22.93 -18.11 2.88
CA CYS A 583 23.45 -18.56 4.17
C CYS A 583 22.38 -18.73 5.28
N LEU A 584 21.15 -19.10 4.92
CA LEU A 584 20.11 -19.43 5.90
C LEU A 584 20.31 -20.84 6.50
N PRO A 585 19.92 -21.04 7.77
CA PRO A 585 20.06 -22.33 8.45
C PRO A 585 19.07 -23.39 7.93
N GLU A 586 19.54 -24.65 7.89
CA GLU A 586 18.78 -25.83 7.45
C GLU A 586 17.58 -26.20 8.32
#